data_AF-A0A372LXH3-F1
#
_entry.id   AF-A0A372LXH3-F1
#
_cell.length_a   1.000
_cell.length_b   1.000
_cell.length_c   1.000
_cell.angle_alpha   90.00
_cell.angle_beta   90.00
_cell.angle_gamma   90.00
#
_symmetry.space_group_name_H-M   'P 1'
#
loop_
_entity.id
_entity.type
_entity.pdbx_description
1 polymer ?
#
loop_
_entity_poly.entity_id
_entity_poly.type
_entity_poly.pdbx_seq_one_letter_code
_entity_poly.pdbx_strand_id
1 'polypeptide(L)'
;PLSPHAVRRLAAAAPALPTPWPAEAREQLVTLLGAGRPTVDVWAALEAEGLIDALLPDWERVRCRPQRNPVHTWTVDRHLVETAVRAAGLTRRVQRPDLLLVAALLHDIGKGWPGDHSVAGEVIARDVAARIGFDAADAAVLATLVRHHLLLVETATRRDLDDPATVRSVADAVATVPTLELLHALTEADALATGPAAWSSWRASLVGDLVRRAAAVLAGESVPEDEPATITAEHERLAVEAFRTGGPVLSLHARADEAAVPRDDAGPDPADGPEPLGVELLIAVPDQAGVLPAVAGVLALHRLTVRTAELRAVTLPAEVVPETGASGPVLLLEWRVAAEYGSLPQAARLRADLVRALEGSLDIPARLAERDAAYPRRRGVPAPPPRVTVAPTTSRRATVIEVRAQDAPGLLRRIGRALESADVMVRSAHVSTLGANAVDAFYVTGGDGEPLAQERAVGVARGVEEALRA
;
A
#
# COMPACT_ATOMS: atom_id res chain seq x y z
N PRO A 1 8.85 22.53 -28.39
CA PRO A 1 9.23 23.53 -27.36
C PRO A 1 8.82 24.95 -27.80
N LEU A 2 8.29 25.76 -26.89
CA LEU A 2 7.95 27.15 -27.15
C LEU A 2 9.24 27.99 -27.27
N SER A 3 9.23 29.01 -28.14
CA SER A 3 10.33 29.97 -28.21
C SER A 3 10.43 30.77 -26.91
N PRO A 4 11.59 30.83 -26.23
CA PRO A 4 11.77 31.63 -25.02
C PRO A 4 11.41 33.11 -25.24
N HIS A 5 11.66 33.63 -26.44
CA HIS A 5 11.28 35.01 -26.79
C HIS A 5 9.76 35.19 -26.82
N ALA A 6 9.01 34.21 -27.34
CA ALA A 6 7.55 34.26 -27.37
C ALA A 6 6.97 34.21 -25.94
N VAL A 7 7.51 33.34 -25.09
CA VAL A 7 7.07 33.22 -23.69
C VAL A 7 7.38 34.49 -22.89
N ARG A 8 8.57 35.08 -23.06
CA ARG A 8 8.90 36.39 -22.46
C ARG A 8 7.93 37.49 -22.86
N ARG A 9 7.60 37.57 -24.15
CA ARG A 9 6.64 38.55 -24.64
C ARG A 9 5.25 38.31 -24.06
N LEU A 10 4.84 37.05 -23.90
CA LEU A 10 3.58 36.70 -23.26
C LEU A 10 3.59 37.13 -21.79
N ALA A 11 4.63 36.81 -21.02
CA ALA A 11 4.77 37.22 -19.62
C ALA A 11 4.72 38.73 -19.42
N ALA A 12 5.33 39.50 -20.34
CA ALA A 12 5.35 40.96 -20.25
C ALA A 12 4.05 41.64 -20.69
N ALA A 13 3.26 41.01 -21.57
CA ALA A 13 2.10 41.64 -22.22
C ALA A 13 0.74 41.05 -21.84
N ALA A 14 0.69 39.84 -21.28
CA ALA A 14 -0.55 39.18 -20.92
C ALA A 14 -1.20 39.88 -19.70
N PRO A 15 -2.46 40.31 -19.78
CA PRO A 15 -3.17 40.80 -18.60
C PRO A 15 -3.42 39.67 -17.60
N ALA A 16 -3.53 40.01 -16.32
CA ALA A 16 -3.95 39.06 -15.30
C ALA A 16 -5.37 38.54 -15.59
N LEU A 17 -5.59 37.24 -15.41
CA LEU A 17 -6.92 36.65 -15.53
C LEU A 17 -7.83 37.17 -14.40
N PRO A 18 -9.13 37.43 -14.68
CA PRO A 18 -10.09 37.74 -13.63
C PRO A 18 -10.26 36.54 -12.68
N THR A 19 -10.80 36.76 -11.49
CA THR A 19 -11.15 35.69 -10.55
C THR A 19 -12.67 35.71 -10.32
N PRO A 20 -13.42 34.66 -10.67
CA PRO A 20 -12.95 33.41 -11.31
C PRO A 20 -12.47 33.60 -12.75
N TRP A 21 -11.65 32.67 -13.25
CA TRP A 21 -11.21 32.64 -14.63
C TRP A 21 -12.40 32.46 -15.59
N PRO A 22 -12.33 32.97 -16.83
CA PRO A 22 -13.29 32.64 -17.87
C PRO A 22 -13.25 31.15 -18.22
N ALA A 23 -14.39 30.58 -18.63
CA ALA A 23 -14.50 29.16 -18.99
C ALA A 23 -13.46 28.73 -20.05
N GLU A 24 -13.23 29.58 -21.05
CA GLU A 24 -12.23 29.35 -22.09
C GLU A 24 -10.82 29.18 -21.51
N ALA A 25 -10.42 30.01 -20.52
CA ALA A 25 -9.10 29.89 -19.90
C ALA A 25 -8.94 28.57 -19.14
N ARG A 26 -9.99 28.14 -18.43
CA ARG A 26 -10.03 26.81 -17.78
C ARG A 26 -9.93 25.68 -18.80
N GLU A 27 -10.67 25.75 -19.91
CA GLU A 27 -10.63 24.74 -20.97
C GLU A 27 -9.25 24.64 -21.64
N GLN A 28 -8.57 25.77 -21.85
CA GLN A 28 -7.20 25.79 -22.36
C GLN A 28 -6.20 25.19 -21.37
N LEU A 29 -6.37 25.43 -20.06
CA LEU A 29 -5.56 24.75 -19.03
C LEU A 29 -5.77 23.24 -19.10
N VAL A 30 -7.01 22.77 -19.16
CA VAL A 30 -7.33 21.33 -19.25
C VAL A 30 -6.76 20.72 -20.54
N THR A 31 -6.84 21.44 -21.67
CA THR A 31 -6.23 20.99 -22.93
C THR A 31 -4.71 20.90 -22.84
N LEU A 32 -4.06 21.89 -22.20
CA LEU A 32 -2.63 21.85 -21.95
C LEU A 32 -2.24 20.64 -21.09
N LEU A 33 -2.96 20.36 -20.01
CA LEU A 33 -2.69 19.21 -19.13
C LEU A 33 -2.97 17.88 -19.85
N GLY A 34 -3.99 17.83 -20.70
CA GLY A 34 -4.37 16.67 -21.49
C GLY A 34 -3.47 16.39 -22.70
N ALA A 35 -2.53 17.27 -23.03
CA ALA A 35 -1.66 17.10 -24.20
C ALA A 35 -0.59 15.99 -24.03
N GLY A 36 -0.42 15.44 -22.84
CA GLY A 36 0.50 14.34 -22.56
C GLY A 36 1.96 14.80 -22.51
N ARG A 37 2.90 13.99 -23.02
CA ARG A 37 4.35 14.26 -22.86
C ARG A 37 4.80 15.67 -23.30
N PRO A 38 4.26 16.29 -24.37
CA PRO A 38 4.61 17.67 -24.74
C PRO A 38 4.32 18.73 -23.66
N THR A 39 3.38 18.49 -22.74
CA THR A 39 3.02 19.41 -21.65
C THR A 39 4.22 19.76 -20.79
N VAL A 40 5.14 18.81 -20.60
CA VAL A 40 6.39 18.97 -19.85
C VAL A 40 7.21 20.18 -20.32
N ASP A 41 7.50 20.25 -21.62
CA ASP A 41 8.38 21.27 -22.17
C ASP A 41 7.67 22.63 -22.22
N VAL A 42 6.37 22.60 -22.47
CA VAL A 42 5.53 23.80 -22.49
C VAL A 42 5.45 24.40 -21.08
N TRP A 43 5.13 23.58 -20.08
CA TRP A 43 5.03 24.00 -18.69
C TRP A 43 6.35 24.57 -18.17
N ALA A 44 7.47 23.87 -18.42
CA ALA A 44 8.80 24.33 -18.02
C ALA A 44 9.16 25.68 -18.66
N ALA A 45 8.79 25.92 -19.92
CA ALA A 45 9.02 27.19 -20.58
C ALA A 45 8.18 28.32 -19.96
N LEU A 46 6.89 28.07 -19.65
CA LEU A 46 6.01 29.03 -18.98
C LEU A 46 6.50 29.33 -17.56
N GLU A 47 6.95 28.32 -16.83
CA GLU A 47 7.46 28.45 -15.48
C GLU A 47 8.75 29.27 -15.42
N ALA A 48 9.68 29.06 -16.36
CA ALA A 48 10.95 29.78 -16.42
C ALA A 48 10.77 31.31 -16.55
N GLU A 49 9.63 31.76 -17.10
CA GLU A 49 9.29 33.18 -17.26
C GLU A 49 8.23 33.65 -16.25
N GLY A 50 7.94 32.86 -15.20
CA GLY A 50 7.07 33.23 -14.08
C GLY A 50 5.57 33.21 -14.36
N LEU A 51 5.14 32.73 -15.54
CA LEU A 51 3.72 32.71 -15.91
C LEU A 51 2.92 31.74 -15.04
N ILE A 52 3.51 30.62 -14.62
CA ILE A 52 2.82 29.65 -13.77
C ILE A 52 2.53 30.23 -12.38
N ASP A 53 3.43 31.03 -11.79
CA ASP A 53 3.18 31.66 -10.47
C ASP A 53 2.07 32.70 -10.57
N ALA A 54 2.02 33.44 -11.67
CA ALA A 54 0.99 34.45 -11.91
C ALA A 54 -0.41 33.80 -12.04
N LEU A 55 -0.48 32.61 -12.65
CA LEU A 55 -1.71 31.84 -12.80
C LEU A 55 -2.07 31.10 -11.50
N LEU A 56 -1.09 30.46 -10.85
CA LEU A 56 -1.23 29.60 -9.69
C LEU A 56 -0.24 30.05 -8.59
N PRO A 57 -0.60 31.05 -7.77
CA PRO A 57 0.32 31.62 -6.78
C PRO A 57 0.92 30.61 -5.79
N ASP A 58 0.17 29.57 -5.40
CA ASP A 58 0.66 28.53 -4.49
C ASP A 58 1.74 27.63 -5.10
N TRP A 59 1.92 27.67 -6.43
CA TRP A 59 2.95 26.92 -7.15
C TRP A 59 4.37 27.29 -6.72
N GLU A 60 4.59 28.56 -6.32
CA GLU A 60 5.88 29.05 -5.84
C GLU A 60 6.46 28.17 -4.72
N ARG A 61 5.60 27.58 -3.88
CA ARG A 61 6.04 26.76 -2.73
C ARG A 61 6.48 25.34 -3.09
N VAL A 62 6.12 24.85 -4.28
CA VAL A 62 6.48 23.51 -4.77
C VAL A 62 7.55 23.55 -5.86
N ARG A 63 7.83 24.71 -6.45
CA ARG A 63 8.90 24.92 -7.43
C ARG A 63 10.26 24.45 -6.91
N CYS A 64 10.94 23.64 -7.71
CA CYS A 64 12.25 23.05 -7.46
C CYS A 64 12.37 22.39 -6.07
N ARG A 65 11.25 22.01 -5.44
CA ARG A 65 11.25 21.48 -4.08
C ARG A 65 11.69 20.01 -4.13
N PRO A 66 12.71 19.60 -3.37
CA PRO A 66 13.10 18.19 -3.29
C PRO A 66 11.98 17.33 -2.71
N GLN A 67 11.77 16.15 -3.28
CA GLN A 67 10.93 15.12 -2.67
C GLN A 67 11.69 14.47 -1.51
N ARG A 68 10.99 14.22 -0.39
CA ARG A 68 11.59 13.62 0.81
C ARG A 68 11.69 12.09 0.75
N ASN A 69 10.95 11.44 -0.14
CA ASN A 69 10.88 9.99 -0.26
C ASN A 69 11.80 9.50 -1.41
N PRO A 70 12.71 8.54 -1.18
CA PRO A 70 13.72 8.09 -2.15
C PRO A 70 13.18 7.51 -3.46
N VAL A 71 11.89 7.19 -3.55
CA VAL A 71 11.30 6.63 -4.77
C VAL A 71 10.96 7.68 -5.83
N HIS A 72 10.90 8.97 -5.48
CA HIS A 72 10.60 9.99 -6.46
C HIS A 72 11.83 10.33 -7.30
N THR A 73 11.63 10.30 -8.61
CA THR A 73 12.65 10.68 -9.60
C THR A 73 12.77 12.20 -9.75
N TRP A 74 11.72 12.95 -9.40
CA TRP A 74 11.55 14.36 -9.75
C TRP A 74 11.39 15.27 -8.53
N THR A 75 11.65 16.57 -8.69
CA THR A 75 11.19 17.61 -7.76
C THR A 75 9.66 17.65 -7.71
N VAL A 76 9.07 18.26 -6.67
CA VAL A 76 7.61 18.24 -6.45
C VAL A 76 6.86 18.85 -7.64
N ASP A 77 7.20 20.06 -8.06
CA ASP A 77 6.68 20.72 -9.27
C ASP A 77 6.70 19.83 -10.52
N ARG A 78 7.85 19.20 -10.79
CA ARG A 78 8.05 18.33 -11.94
C ARG A 78 7.21 17.06 -11.83
N HIS A 79 7.10 16.49 -10.63
CA HIS A 79 6.26 15.34 -10.32
C HIS A 79 4.77 15.62 -10.57
N LEU A 80 4.28 16.80 -10.18
CA LEU A 80 2.89 17.21 -10.43
C LEU A 80 2.57 17.24 -11.94
N VAL A 81 3.47 17.79 -12.75
CA VAL A 81 3.31 17.81 -14.21
C VAL A 81 3.39 16.41 -14.81
N GLU A 82 4.35 15.58 -14.39
CA GLU A 82 4.46 14.19 -14.85
C GLU A 82 3.24 13.34 -14.45
N THR A 83 2.65 13.62 -13.28
CA THR A 83 1.39 12.99 -12.85
C THR A 83 0.23 13.39 -13.76
N ALA A 84 0.12 14.67 -14.13
CA ALA A 84 -0.86 15.12 -15.12
C ALA A 84 -0.67 14.46 -16.49
N VAL A 85 0.59 14.25 -16.93
CA VAL A 85 0.89 13.51 -18.17
C VAL A 85 0.43 12.05 -18.09
N ARG A 86 0.64 11.36 -16.96
CA ARG A 86 0.12 10.00 -16.75
C ARG A 86 -1.41 9.99 -16.74
N ALA A 87 -2.02 10.95 -16.04
CA ALA A 87 -3.47 11.09 -15.95
C ALA A 87 -4.14 11.35 -17.31
N ALA A 88 -3.48 12.07 -18.22
CA ALA A 88 -3.97 12.29 -19.59
C ALA A 88 -4.25 10.97 -20.34
N GLY A 89 -3.44 9.94 -20.11
CA GLY A 89 -3.65 8.59 -20.65
C GLY A 89 -4.84 7.84 -20.05
N LEU A 90 -5.34 8.27 -18.89
CA LEU A 90 -6.43 7.63 -18.14
C LEU A 90 -7.77 8.34 -18.30
N THR A 91 -7.83 9.44 -19.05
CA THR A 91 -9.03 10.29 -19.24
C THR A 91 -10.27 9.54 -19.72
N ARG A 92 -10.09 8.43 -20.46
CA ARG A 92 -11.21 7.61 -20.95
C ARG A 92 -11.83 6.69 -19.90
N ARG A 93 -11.20 6.55 -18.72
CA ARG A 93 -11.69 5.71 -17.61
C ARG A 93 -12.61 6.46 -16.66
N VAL A 94 -12.76 7.77 -16.81
CA VAL A 94 -13.48 8.64 -15.88
C VAL A 94 -14.49 9.51 -16.62
N GLN A 95 -15.59 9.86 -15.95
CA GLN A 95 -16.62 10.74 -16.53
C GLN A 95 -16.20 12.21 -16.58
N ARG A 96 -15.28 12.63 -15.70
CA ARG A 96 -14.81 14.02 -15.55
C ARG A 96 -13.29 14.13 -15.76
N PRO A 97 -12.80 14.00 -17.00
CA PRO A 97 -11.37 14.05 -17.30
C PRO A 97 -10.72 15.39 -16.94
N ASP A 98 -11.50 16.48 -16.97
CA ASP A 98 -11.09 17.81 -16.51
C ASP A 98 -10.72 17.82 -15.02
N LEU A 99 -11.55 17.21 -14.16
CA LEU A 99 -11.27 17.11 -12.73
C LEU A 99 -10.07 16.19 -12.45
N LEU A 100 -9.92 15.09 -13.19
CA LEU A 100 -8.76 14.20 -13.06
C LEU A 100 -7.45 14.94 -13.36
N LEU A 101 -7.39 15.69 -14.47
CA LEU A 101 -6.19 16.42 -14.88
C LEU A 101 -5.82 17.54 -13.89
N VAL A 102 -6.81 18.27 -13.40
CA VAL A 102 -6.59 19.33 -12.39
C VAL A 102 -6.20 18.72 -11.04
N ALA A 103 -6.83 17.64 -10.61
CA ALA A 103 -6.45 16.94 -9.39
C ALA A 103 -5.02 16.38 -9.47
N ALA A 104 -4.62 15.83 -10.62
CA ALA A 104 -3.25 15.34 -10.85
C ALA A 104 -2.20 16.45 -10.68
N LEU A 105 -2.48 17.65 -11.19
CA LEU A 105 -1.63 18.83 -11.03
C LEU A 105 -1.55 19.32 -9.57
N LEU A 106 -2.61 19.10 -8.77
CA LEU A 106 -2.74 19.68 -7.43
C LEU A 106 -2.54 18.70 -6.27
N HIS A 107 -2.48 17.38 -6.52
CA HIS A 107 -2.54 16.35 -5.47
C HIS A 107 -1.50 16.55 -4.35
N ASP A 108 -0.33 17.06 -4.71
CA ASP A 108 0.82 17.25 -3.82
C ASP A 108 1.13 18.73 -3.52
N ILE A 109 0.25 19.66 -3.90
CA ILE A 109 0.48 21.11 -3.77
C ILE A 109 0.73 21.54 -2.31
N GLY A 110 0.17 20.78 -1.35
CA GLY A 110 0.34 21.00 0.08
C GLY A 110 1.74 20.71 0.62
N LYS A 111 2.64 20.03 -0.12
CA LYS A 111 4.02 19.74 0.33
C LYS A 111 4.83 21.00 0.62
N GLY A 112 4.41 22.14 0.07
CA GLY A 112 4.94 23.48 0.33
C GLY A 112 4.79 23.95 1.78
N TRP A 113 3.84 23.40 2.53
CA TRP A 113 3.35 23.91 3.81
C TRP A 113 3.71 23.00 5.01
N PRO A 114 3.75 23.55 6.24
CA PRO A 114 3.94 22.73 7.44
C PRO A 114 2.71 21.86 7.74
N GLY A 115 2.94 20.69 8.34
CA GLY A 115 1.88 19.76 8.72
C GLY A 115 1.64 18.64 7.70
N ASP A 116 0.44 18.08 7.72
CA ASP A 116 -0.01 17.08 6.75
C ASP A 116 -0.31 17.76 5.40
N HIS A 117 0.46 17.39 4.38
CA HIS A 117 0.36 17.95 3.03
C HIS A 117 -0.98 17.67 2.36
N SER A 118 -1.67 16.57 2.69
CA SER A 118 -2.99 16.29 2.13
C SER A 118 -4.05 17.19 2.76
N VAL A 119 -3.94 17.52 4.07
CA VAL A 119 -4.84 18.50 4.73
C VAL A 119 -4.62 19.89 4.14
N ALA A 120 -3.36 20.34 4.05
CA ALA A 120 -3.04 21.64 3.50
C ALA A 120 -3.43 21.73 2.01
N GLY A 121 -3.17 20.66 1.26
CA GLY A 121 -3.52 20.53 -0.14
C GLY A 121 -5.02 20.64 -0.40
N GLU A 122 -5.87 20.08 0.46
CA GLU A 122 -7.33 20.19 0.35
C GLU A 122 -7.81 21.65 0.31
N VAL A 123 -7.30 22.48 1.23
CA VAL A 123 -7.66 23.89 1.33
C VAL A 123 -7.21 24.64 0.07
N ILE A 124 -5.95 24.43 -0.33
CA ILE A 124 -5.37 25.07 -1.52
C ILE A 124 -6.12 24.64 -2.79
N ALA A 125 -6.43 23.36 -2.92
CA ALA A 125 -7.14 22.83 -4.08
C ALA A 125 -8.54 23.44 -4.21
N ARG A 126 -9.24 23.66 -3.10
CA ARG A 126 -10.55 24.33 -3.08
C ARG A 126 -10.43 25.78 -3.57
N ASP A 127 -9.45 26.53 -3.06
CA ASP A 127 -9.23 27.93 -3.43
C ASP A 127 -8.78 28.07 -4.90
N VAL A 128 -7.88 27.19 -5.35
CA VAL A 128 -7.41 27.13 -6.74
C VAL A 128 -8.55 26.73 -7.69
N ALA A 129 -9.38 25.76 -7.33
CA ALA A 129 -10.53 25.35 -8.13
C ALA A 129 -11.53 26.51 -8.33
N ALA A 130 -11.87 27.22 -7.25
CA ALA A 130 -12.72 28.40 -7.30
C ALA A 130 -12.10 29.52 -8.17
N ARG A 131 -10.77 29.73 -8.05
CA ARG A 131 -10.05 30.70 -8.88
C ARG A 131 -10.09 30.34 -10.37
N ILE A 132 -9.87 29.08 -10.71
CA ILE A 132 -9.93 28.54 -12.08
C ILE A 132 -11.38 28.57 -12.63
N GLY A 133 -12.37 28.80 -11.78
CA GLY A 133 -13.77 28.94 -12.17
C GLY A 133 -14.53 27.63 -12.23
N PHE A 134 -14.13 26.62 -11.45
CA PHE A 134 -15.00 25.48 -11.15
C PHE A 134 -16.13 25.92 -10.21
N ASP A 135 -17.28 25.25 -10.30
CA ASP A 135 -18.37 25.48 -9.36
C ASP A 135 -18.06 24.86 -7.99
N ALA A 136 -18.93 25.11 -7.01
CA ALA A 136 -18.71 24.65 -5.64
C ALA A 136 -18.72 23.12 -5.51
N ALA A 137 -19.47 22.40 -6.36
CA ALA A 137 -19.54 20.94 -6.31
C ALA A 137 -18.25 20.32 -6.88
N ASP A 138 -17.77 20.83 -8.01
CA ASP A 138 -16.51 20.42 -8.62
C ASP A 138 -15.30 20.77 -7.74
N ALA A 139 -15.31 21.95 -7.13
CA ALA A 139 -14.28 22.35 -6.17
C ALA A 139 -14.25 21.43 -4.93
N ALA A 140 -15.41 20.97 -4.47
CA ALA A 140 -15.48 19.98 -3.38
C ALA A 140 -14.91 18.62 -3.82
N VAL A 141 -15.20 18.16 -5.03
CA VAL A 141 -14.61 16.91 -5.57
C VAL A 141 -13.09 17.04 -5.67
N LEU A 142 -12.57 18.13 -6.23
CA LEU A 142 -11.12 18.37 -6.31
C LEU A 142 -10.46 18.39 -4.93
N ALA A 143 -11.08 19.06 -3.96
CA ALA A 143 -10.61 19.08 -2.59
C ALA A 143 -10.56 17.66 -1.98
N THR A 144 -11.61 16.86 -2.17
CA THR A 144 -11.66 15.45 -1.74
C THR A 144 -10.56 14.60 -2.38
N LEU A 145 -10.35 14.74 -3.70
CA LEU A 145 -9.29 14.00 -4.41
C LEU A 145 -7.90 14.34 -3.88
N VAL A 146 -7.62 15.63 -3.67
CA VAL A 146 -6.34 16.07 -3.10
C VAL A 146 -6.19 15.63 -1.64
N ARG A 147 -7.27 15.70 -0.84
CA ARG A 147 -7.27 15.25 0.56
C ARG A 147 -6.96 13.77 0.70
N HIS A 148 -7.45 12.96 -0.22
CA HIS A 148 -7.43 11.50 -0.13
C HIS A 148 -6.53 10.83 -1.17
N HIS A 149 -5.63 11.55 -1.85
CA HIS A 149 -4.82 10.99 -2.94
C HIS A 149 -3.97 9.76 -2.56
N LEU A 150 -3.60 9.62 -1.28
CA LEU A 150 -2.90 8.44 -0.73
C LEU A 150 -3.83 7.32 -0.23
N LEU A 151 -5.13 7.59 -0.07
CA LEU A 151 -6.09 6.72 0.62
C LEU A 151 -6.10 5.30 0.03
N LEU A 152 -6.25 5.19 -1.30
CA LEU A 152 -6.39 3.88 -1.94
C LEU A 152 -5.11 3.05 -1.84
N VAL A 153 -3.95 3.64 -2.13
CA VAL A 153 -2.68 2.92 -2.08
C VAL A 153 -2.29 2.53 -0.66
N GLU A 154 -2.50 3.42 0.32
CA GLU A 154 -2.20 3.10 1.72
C GLU A 154 -3.16 2.07 2.29
N THR A 155 -4.46 2.19 2.01
CA THR A 155 -5.45 1.22 2.48
C THR A 155 -5.21 -0.15 1.86
N ALA A 156 -5.04 -0.22 0.54
CA ALA A 156 -4.84 -1.46 -0.18
C ALA A 156 -3.58 -2.22 0.27
N THR A 157 -2.53 -1.51 0.71
CA THR A 157 -1.25 -2.14 1.08
C THR A 157 -1.05 -2.31 2.58
N ARG A 158 -1.81 -1.62 3.43
CA ARG A 158 -1.61 -1.64 4.89
C ARG A 158 -2.81 -2.14 5.69
N ARG A 159 -3.97 -2.33 5.05
CA ARG A 159 -5.21 -2.73 5.73
C ARG A 159 -5.77 -4.02 5.16
N ASP A 160 -6.58 -4.66 5.98
CA ASP A 160 -7.30 -5.87 5.62
C ASP A 160 -8.49 -5.48 4.75
N LEU A 161 -8.48 -5.95 3.50
CA LEU A 161 -9.53 -5.67 2.52
C LEU A 161 -10.79 -6.50 2.77
N ASP A 162 -10.67 -7.60 3.52
CA ASP A 162 -11.78 -8.45 3.94
C ASP A 162 -12.48 -7.92 5.20
N ASP A 163 -11.92 -6.89 5.84
CA ASP A 163 -12.62 -6.15 6.89
C ASP A 163 -13.63 -5.16 6.28
N PRO A 164 -14.95 -5.34 6.48
CA PRO A 164 -15.97 -4.42 5.98
C PRO A 164 -15.81 -3.00 6.52
N ALA A 165 -15.19 -2.80 7.70
CA ALA A 165 -14.91 -1.47 8.23
C ALA A 165 -13.86 -0.73 7.37
N THR A 166 -12.85 -1.44 6.86
CA THR A 166 -11.85 -0.88 5.94
C THR A 166 -12.52 -0.38 4.66
N VAL A 167 -13.31 -1.23 4.01
CA VAL A 167 -13.99 -0.88 2.75
C VAL A 167 -14.97 0.29 2.95
N ARG A 168 -15.76 0.26 4.03
CA ARG A 168 -16.69 1.36 4.37
C ARG A 168 -15.96 2.68 4.60
N SER A 169 -14.83 2.68 5.30
CA SER A 169 -14.06 3.91 5.53
C SER A 169 -13.62 4.58 4.23
N VAL A 170 -13.33 3.80 3.18
CA VAL A 170 -13.01 4.34 1.85
C VAL A 170 -14.25 4.87 1.15
N ALA A 171 -15.36 4.14 1.20
CA ALA A 171 -16.63 4.57 0.63
C ALA A 171 -17.12 5.89 1.28
N ASP A 172 -17.05 6.00 2.60
CA ASP A 172 -17.44 7.19 3.36
C ASP A 172 -16.56 8.41 2.99
N ALA A 173 -15.26 8.19 2.77
CA ALA A 173 -14.33 9.26 2.42
C ALA A 173 -14.55 9.83 1.00
N VAL A 174 -14.90 8.98 0.03
CA VAL A 174 -15.13 9.40 -1.36
C VAL A 174 -16.57 9.77 -1.67
N ALA A 175 -17.53 9.29 -0.86
CA ALA A 175 -18.97 9.50 -0.90
C ALA A 175 -19.72 9.06 -2.19
N THR A 176 -19.09 9.07 -3.36
CA THR A 176 -19.74 8.73 -4.64
C THR A 176 -18.85 7.87 -5.55
N VAL A 177 -19.48 7.05 -6.39
CA VAL A 177 -18.76 6.21 -7.37
C VAL A 177 -17.93 7.04 -8.35
N PRO A 178 -18.44 8.15 -8.95
CA PRO A 178 -17.61 8.99 -9.82
C PRO A 178 -16.36 9.57 -9.13
N THR A 179 -16.45 9.96 -7.85
CA THR A 179 -15.29 10.42 -7.07
C THR A 179 -14.30 9.29 -6.83
N LEU A 180 -14.78 8.08 -6.54
CA LEU A 180 -13.94 6.88 -6.39
C LEU A 180 -13.19 6.53 -7.69
N GLU A 181 -13.85 6.63 -8.85
CA GLU A 181 -13.24 6.40 -10.17
C GLU A 181 -12.13 7.42 -10.46
N LEU A 182 -12.38 8.70 -10.16
CA LEU A 182 -11.37 9.76 -10.28
C LEU A 182 -10.19 9.51 -9.34
N LEU A 183 -10.44 9.12 -8.09
CA LEU A 183 -9.40 8.83 -7.12
C LEU A 183 -8.56 7.64 -7.54
N HIS A 184 -9.18 6.59 -8.07
CA HIS A 184 -8.48 5.42 -8.59
C HIS A 184 -7.54 5.79 -9.75
N ALA A 185 -8.03 6.56 -10.73
CA ALA A 185 -7.19 7.02 -11.83
C ALA A 185 -6.06 7.95 -11.35
N LEU A 186 -6.32 8.82 -10.37
CA LEU A 186 -5.31 9.70 -9.78
C LEU A 186 -4.21 8.89 -9.06
N THR A 187 -4.58 7.91 -8.23
CA THR A 187 -3.62 7.04 -7.52
C THR A 187 -2.73 6.28 -8.50
N GLU A 188 -3.28 5.75 -9.59
CA GLU A 188 -2.49 5.08 -10.63
C GLU A 188 -1.55 6.05 -11.35
N ALA A 189 -2.02 7.24 -11.72
CA ALA A 189 -1.22 8.26 -12.39
C ALA A 189 -0.02 8.73 -11.53
N ASP A 190 -0.24 8.97 -10.24
CA ASP A 190 0.79 9.40 -9.28
C ASP A 190 1.87 8.32 -9.09
N ALA A 191 1.43 7.07 -8.92
CA ALA A 191 2.32 5.94 -8.80
C ALA A 191 3.17 5.73 -10.07
N LEU A 192 2.58 5.82 -11.26
CA LEU A 192 3.29 5.74 -12.55
C LEU A 192 4.24 6.92 -12.81
N ALA A 193 3.96 8.10 -12.24
CA ALA A 193 4.83 9.28 -12.33
C ALA A 193 6.02 9.19 -11.38
N THR A 194 5.85 8.54 -10.22
CA THR A 194 6.91 8.25 -9.26
C THR A 194 7.95 7.29 -9.86
N GLY A 195 7.50 6.19 -10.46
CA GLY A 195 8.35 5.23 -11.19
C GLY A 195 7.70 3.85 -11.35
N PRO A 196 8.26 2.96 -12.19
CA PRO A 196 7.69 1.63 -12.46
C PRO A 196 7.58 0.76 -11.18
N ALA A 197 8.54 0.84 -10.27
CA ALA A 197 8.49 0.14 -8.97
C ALA A 197 7.35 0.64 -8.05
N ALA A 198 6.88 1.87 -8.27
CA ALA A 198 5.77 2.46 -7.52
C ALA A 198 4.39 2.02 -8.02
N TRP A 199 4.27 1.39 -9.19
CA TRP A 199 3.03 0.77 -9.67
C TRP A 199 3.26 -0.62 -10.28
N SER A 200 3.37 -1.64 -9.41
CA SER A 200 3.46 -3.04 -9.83
C SER A 200 2.08 -3.64 -10.11
N SER A 201 2.04 -4.75 -10.85
CA SER A 201 0.80 -5.47 -11.15
C SER A 201 0.05 -5.91 -9.88
N TRP A 202 0.79 -6.34 -8.87
CA TRP A 202 0.25 -6.67 -7.55
C TRP A 202 -0.43 -5.46 -6.88
N ARG A 203 0.23 -4.29 -6.86
CA ARG A 203 -0.35 -3.08 -6.27
C ARG A 203 -1.61 -2.66 -7.04
N ALA A 204 -1.59 -2.77 -8.36
CA ALA A 204 -2.75 -2.53 -9.20
C ALA A 204 -3.91 -3.47 -8.87
N SER A 205 -3.64 -4.76 -8.65
CA SER A 205 -4.65 -5.76 -8.27
C SER A 205 -5.29 -5.44 -6.92
N LEU A 206 -4.48 -5.10 -5.90
CA LEU A 206 -4.99 -4.73 -4.57
C LEU A 206 -5.84 -3.45 -4.59
N VAL A 207 -5.36 -2.41 -5.27
CA VAL A 207 -6.12 -1.16 -5.41
C VAL A 207 -7.41 -1.41 -6.21
N GLY A 208 -7.33 -2.19 -7.28
CA GLY A 208 -8.50 -2.58 -8.06
C GLY A 208 -9.53 -3.37 -7.25
N ASP A 209 -9.10 -4.29 -6.38
CA ASP A 209 -10.00 -5.02 -5.49
C ASP A 209 -10.68 -4.12 -4.46
N LEU A 210 -9.91 -3.25 -3.81
CA LEU A 210 -10.46 -2.25 -2.90
C LEU A 210 -11.49 -1.35 -3.58
N VAL A 211 -11.20 -0.85 -4.79
CA VAL A 211 -12.10 0.01 -5.56
C VAL A 211 -13.39 -0.73 -5.92
N ARG A 212 -13.31 -2.00 -6.36
CA ARG A 212 -14.52 -2.81 -6.64
C ARG A 212 -15.38 -2.97 -5.39
N ARG A 213 -14.79 -3.32 -4.25
CA ARG A 213 -15.51 -3.50 -2.99
C ARG A 213 -16.14 -2.19 -2.49
N ALA A 214 -15.41 -1.08 -2.58
CA ALA A 214 -15.92 0.23 -2.19
C ALA A 214 -17.04 0.72 -3.13
N ALA A 215 -16.94 0.46 -4.44
CA ALA A 215 -18.01 0.76 -5.40
C ALA A 215 -19.29 -0.04 -5.11
N ALA A 216 -19.17 -1.32 -4.73
CA ALA A 216 -20.31 -2.15 -4.31
C ALA A 216 -21.02 -1.56 -3.08
N VAL A 217 -20.26 -1.13 -2.05
CA VAL A 217 -20.82 -0.44 -0.87
C VAL A 217 -21.56 0.83 -1.28
N LEU A 218 -20.98 1.65 -2.15
CA LEU A 218 -21.60 2.89 -2.64
C LEU A 218 -22.85 2.65 -3.49
N ALA A 219 -22.92 1.50 -4.17
CA ALA A 219 -24.10 1.04 -4.90
C ALA A 219 -25.22 0.49 -3.98
N GLY A 220 -24.99 0.41 -2.68
CA GLY A 220 -25.94 -0.11 -1.69
C GLY A 220 -25.92 -1.63 -1.57
N GLU A 221 -24.92 -2.31 -2.13
CA GLU A 221 -24.75 -3.75 -1.92
C GLU A 221 -24.30 -4.02 -0.48
N SER A 222 -24.98 -4.95 0.19
CA SER A 222 -24.58 -5.38 1.54
C SER A 222 -23.29 -6.17 1.46
N VAL A 223 -22.19 -5.63 2.00
CA VAL A 223 -20.99 -6.42 2.29
C VAL A 223 -21.35 -7.41 3.40
N PRO A 224 -21.24 -8.73 3.20
CA PRO A 224 -21.49 -9.71 4.25
C PRO A 224 -20.60 -9.38 5.45
N GLU A 225 -21.18 -8.94 6.57
CA GLU A 225 -20.40 -8.46 7.71
C GLU A 225 -19.71 -9.63 8.46
N ASP A 226 -20.26 -10.84 8.34
CA ASP A 226 -19.96 -11.96 9.23
C ASP A 226 -19.63 -13.28 8.54
N GLU A 227 -19.54 -13.34 7.20
CA GLU A 227 -19.14 -14.60 6.57
C GLU A 227 -17.62 -14.79 6.75
N PRO A 228 -17.19 -15.87 7.44
CA PRO A 228 -15.78 -16.26 7.40
C PRO A 228 -15.45 -16.61 5.95
N ALA A 229 -14.33 -16.11 5.41
CA ALA A 229 -14.00 -16.37 4.01
C ALA A 229 -14.09 -17.89 3.74
N THR A 230 -14.77 -18.29 2.67
CA THR A 230 -15.03 -19.72 2.42
C THR A 230 -13.75 -20.52 2.44
N ILE A 231 -13.69 -21.55 3.28
CA ILE A 231 -12.58 -22.52 3.28
C ILE A 231 -12.62 -23.21 1.92
N THR A 232 -11.54 -23.11 1.16
CA THR A 232 -11.45 -23.73 -0.16
C THR A 232 -11.20 -25.24 -0.01
N ALA A 233 -11.51 -26.01 -1.04
CA ALA A 233 -11.15 -27.44 -1.06
C ALA A 233 -9.64 -27.67 -0.88
N GLU A 234 -8.80 -26.71 -1.28
CA GLU A 234 -7.36 -26.80 -1.02
C GLU A 234 -7.02 -26.60 0.45
N HIS A 235 -7.62 -25.61 1.11
CA HIS A 235 -7.48 -25.39 2.55
C HIS A 235 -7.84 -26.64 3.35
N GLU A 236 -8.96 -27.28 3.03
CA GLU A 236 -9.38 -28.53 3.68
C GLU A 236 -8.36 -29.65 3.47
N ARG A 237 -7.90 -29.86 2.22
CA ARG A 237 -6.91 -30.90 1.92
C ARG A 237 -5.62 -30.73 2.71
N LEU A 238 -5.06 -29.51 2.73
CA LEU A 238 -3.83 -29.23 3.47
C LEU A 238 -4.04 -29.37 4.98
N ALA A 239 -5.18 -28.92 5.50
CA ALA A 239 -5.48 -29.04 6.93
C ALA A 239 -5.57 -30.51 7.36
N VAL A 240 -6.24 -31.34 6.57
CA VAL A 240 -6.34 -32.79 6.81
C VAL A 240 -4.97 -33.46 6.75
N GLU A 241 -4.13 -33.11 5.77
CA GLU A 241 -2.79 -33.68 5.66
C GLU A 241 -1.89 -33.26 6.84
N ALA A 242 -1.94 -32.00 7.24
CA ALA A 242 -1.18 -31.49 8.39
C ALA A 242 -1.60 -32.20 9.69
N PHE A 243 -2.91 -32.39 9.88
CA PHE A 243 -3.44 -33.15 11.00
C PHE A 243 -2.97 -34.60 10.99
N ARG A 244 -3.06 -35.29 9.84
CA ARG A 244 -2.66 -36.71 9.72
C ARG A 244 -1.16 -36.94 9.92
N THR A 245 -0.33 -36.00 9.47
CA THR A 245 1.13 -36.12 9.55
C THR A 245 1.70 -35.56 10.86
N GLY A 246 0.92 -34.75 11.60
CA GLY A 246 1.39 -34.04 12.79
C GLY A 246 2.43 -32.95 12.50
N GLY A 247 2.63 -32.59 11.23
CA GLY A 247 3.66 -31.65 10.79
C GLY A 247 3.13 -30.63 9.79
N PRO A 248 3.92 -29.58 9.49
CA PRO A 248 3.54 -28.56 8.53
C PRO A 248 3.42 -29.14 7.11
N VAL A 249 2.41 -28.69 6.37
CA VAL A 249 2.21 -28.97 4.94
C VAL A 249 2.11 -27.62 4.23
N LEU A 250 2.66 -27.51 3.02
CA LEU A 250 2.66 -26.26 2.29
C LEU A 250 2.45 -26.42 0.79
N SER A 251 1.81 -25.42 0.18
CA SER A 251 1.55 -25.28 -1.24
C SER A 251 2.07 -23.92 -1.72
N LEU A 252 2.64 -23.86 -2.92
CA LEU A 252 3.18 -22.64 -3.53
C LEU A 252 2.49 -22.40 -4.87
N HIS A 253 1.80 -21.26 -5.00
CA HIS A 253 1.17 -20.83 -6.24
C HIS A 253 1.88 -19.59 -6.77
N ALA A 254 2.57 -19.74 -7.89
CA ALA A 254 2.97 -18.57 -8.68
C ALA A 254 1.70 -18.03 -9.35
N ARG A 255 1.27 -16.82 -9.00
CA ARG A 255 0.27 -16.14 -9.83
C ARG A 255 0.96 -15.68 -11.10
N ALA A 256 0.54 -16.22 -12.24
CA ALA A 256 0.75 -15.57 -13.51
C ALA A 256 -0.23 -14.40 -13.58
N ASP A 257 0.26 -13.17 -13.63
CA ASP A 257 -0.60 -12.02 -13.92
C ASP A 257 -0.94 -12.03 -15.42
N GLU A 258 -2.20 -12.29 -15.76
CA GLU A 258 -2.75 -12.10 -17.12
C GLU A 258 -2.89 -10.62 -17.50
N ALA A 259 -2.49 -9.67 -16.64
CA ALA A 259 -2.61 -8.23 -16.86
C ALA A 259 -1.34 -7.55 -17.42
N ALA A 260 -0.35 -8.32 -17.89
CA ALA A 260 0.74 -7.74 -18.69
C ALA A 260 0.24 -7.46 -20.11
N VAL A 261 -0.47 -6.34 -20.29
CA VAL A 261 -0.68 -5.77 -21.63
C VAL A 261 0.70 -5.57 -22.26
N PRO A 262 0.95 -6.03 -23.50
CA PRO A 262 2.21 -5.76 -24.18
C PRO A 262 2.45 -4.25 -24.19
N ARG A 263 3.56 -3.81 -23.59
CA ARG A 263 4.01 -2.44 -23.72
C ARG A 263 4.47 -2.24 -25.17
N ASP A 264 3.62 -1.66 -26.01
CA ASP A 264 4.10 -1.03 -27.24
C ASP A 264 4.85 0.25 -26.85
N ASP A 265 6.07 0.34 -27.38
CA ASP A 265 6.90 1.55 -27.51
C ASP A 265 7.50 2.17 -26.24
N ALA A 266 8.34 1.39 -25.53
CA ALA A 266 9.57 1.91 -24.93
C ALA A 266 10.55 0.73 -24.70
N GLY A 267 11.72 0.77 -25.34
CA GLY A 267 12.73 -0.29 -25.21
C GLY A 267 13.08 -0.56 -23.73
N PRO A 268 13.28 -1.83 -23.33
CA PRO A 268 13.62 -2.14 -21.96
C PRO A 268 15.03 -1.63 -21.64
N ASP A 269 15.14 -0.79 -20.60
CA ASP A 269 16.42 -0.46 -19.98
C ASP A 269 16.98 -1.75 -19.32
N PRO A 270 18.23 -2.19 -19.60
CA PRO A 270 18.75 -3.47 -19.12
C PRO A 270 19.00 -3.58 -17.62
N ALA A 271 18.68 -2.54 -16.83
CA ALA A 271 18.98 -2.47 -15.40
C ALA A 271 17.87 -3.01 -14.48
N ASP A 272 16.63 -3.15 -14.98
CA ASP A 272 15.52 -3.70 -14.20
C ASP A 272 15.23 -5.15 -14.64
N GLY A 273 15.75 -6.10 -13.87
CA GLY A 273 15.31 -7.49 -13.97
C GLY A 273 13.79 -7.59 -13.74
N PRO A 274 13.11 -8.58 -14.34
CA PRO A 274 11.68 -8.77 -14.09
C PRO A 274 11.43 -8.90 -12.58
N GLU A 275 10.54 -8.06 -12.04
CA GLU A 275 10.15 -8.15 -10.64
C GLU A 275 9.69 -9.59 -10.33
N PRO A 276 10.13 -10.18 -9.22
CA PRO A 276 9.80 -11.54 -8.88
C PRO A 276 8.29 -11.66 -8.72
N LEU A 277 7.71 -12.60 -9.47
CA LEU A 277 6.31 -13.00 -9.38
C LEU A 277 5.91 -13.10 -7.91
N GLY A 278 4.84 -12.40 -7.53
CA GLY A 278 4.23 -12.60 -6.22
C GLY A 278 3.74 -14.04 -6.10
N VAL A 279 4.06 -14.67 -4.98
CA VAL A 279 3.71 -16.07 -4.71
C VAL A 279 2.81 -16.15 -3.52
N GLU A 280 1.74 -16.91 -3.67
CA GLU A 280 0.91 -17.34 -2.56
C GLU A 280 1.49 -18.63 -1.98
N LEU A 281 1.87 -18.56 -0.71
CA LEU A 281 2.34 -19.66 0.10
C LEU A 281 1.25 -20.00 1.11
N LEU A 282 0.62 -21.15 0.90
CA LEU A 282 -0.35 -21.74 1.82
C LEU A 282 0.41 -22.68 2.76
N ILE A 283 0.20 -22.55 4.07
CA ILE A 283 0.79 -23.41 5.08
C ILE A 283 -0.31 -23.90 6.01
N ALA A 284 -0.40 -25.21 6.21
CA ALA A 284 -1.24 -25.81 7.24
C ALA A 284 -0.33 -26.42 8.33
N VAL A 285 -0.58 -26.08 9.59
CA VAL A 285 0.21 -26.55 10.74
C VAL A 285 -0.75 -26.93 11.88
N PRO A 286 -0.57 -28.07 12.56
CA PRO A 286 -1.29 -28.33 13.80
C PRO A 286 -1.11 -27.16 14.78
N ASP A 287 -2.19 -26.78 15.47
CA ASP A 287 -2.14 -25.65 16.40
C ASP A 287 -1.13 -25.90 17.52
N GLN A 288 -0.19 -24.97 17.64
CA GLN A 288 0.91 -25.01 18.59
C GLN A 288 1.51 -23.61 18.76
N ALA A 289 2.20 -23.40 19.88
CA ALA A 289 2.95 -22.17 20.11
C ALA A 289 4.09 -22.00 19.09
N GLY A 290 4.40 -20.76 18.75
CA GLY A 290 5.57 -20.35 17.99
C GLY A 290 5.40 -20.37 16.47
N VAL A 291 4.20 -20.69 15.96
CA VAL A 291 3.98 -20.89 14.51
C VAL A 291 4.27 -19.63 13.71
N LEU A 292 3.66 -18.50 14.06
CA LEU A 292 3.87 -17.24 13.35
C LEU A 292 5.35 -16.79 13.36
N PRO A 293 6.05 -16.74 14.51
CA PRO A 293 7.47 -16.37 14.50
C PRO A 293 8.37 -17.41 13.83
N ALA A 294 8.02 -18.70 13.85
CA ALA A 294 8.77 -19.74 13.14
C ALA A 294 8.66 -19.54 11.62
N VAL A 295 7.44 -19.38 11.09
CA VAL A 295 7.20 -19.15 9.66
C VAL A 295 7.87 -17.85 9.21
N ALA A 296 7.63 -16.73 9.89
CA ALA A 296 8.28 -15.45 9.58
C ALA A 296 9.81 -15.56 9.57
N GLY A 297 10.38 -16.32 10.51
CA GLY A 297 11.81 -16.57 10.62
C GLY A 297 12.37 -17.39 9.46
N VAL A 298 11.69 -18.47 9.07
CA VAL A 298 12.09 -19.32 7.93
C VAL A 298 12.00 -18.54 6.62
N LEU A 299 10.92 -17.79 6.40
CA LEU A 299 10.80 -16.92 5.22
C LEU A 299 11.93 -15.89 5.16
N ALA A 300 12.27 -15.26 6.29
CA ALA A 300 13.39 -14.34 6.37
C ALA A 300 14.73 -15.02 6.04
N LEU A 301 14.97 -16.26 6.49
CA LEU A 301 16.18 -17.03 6.17
C LEU A 301 16.32 -17.27 4.66
N HIS A 302 15.20 -17.57 4.00
CA HIS A 302 15.12 -17.80 2.55
C HIS A 302 15.04 -16.52 1.70
N ARG A 303 15.20 -15.34 2.31
CA ARG A 303 15.10 -14.02 1.62
C ARG A 303 13.78 -13.83 0.90
N LEU A 304 12.71 -14.29 1.52
CA LEU A 304 11.35 -14.05 1.07
C LEU A 304 10.83 -12.80 1.78
N THR A 305 10.56 -11.76 1.01
CA THR A 305 9.90 -10.55 1.49
C THR A 305 8.43 -10.85 1.70
N VAL A 306 7.94 -10.62 2.91
CA VAL A 306 6.54 -10.84 3.26
C VAL A 306 5.76 -9.57 2.93
N ARG A 307 4.60 -9.72 2.29
CA ARG A 307 3.70 -8.61 1.96
C ARG A 307 2.42 -8.69 2.78
N THR A 308 1.82 -9.87 2.82
CA THR A 308 0.65 -10.16 3.66
C THR A 308 0.83 -11.52 4.32
N ALA A 309 0.26 -11.68 5.50
CA ALA A 309 0.16 -12.94 6.20
C ALA A 309 -1.21 -13.00 6.88
N GLU A 310 -2.03 -13.95 6.46
CA GLU A 310 -3.32 -14.23 7.09
C GLU A 310 -3.20 -15.53 7.88
N LEU A 311 -3.87 -15.58 9.03
CA LEU A 311 -3.83 -16.69 9.97
C LEU A 311 -5.25 -17.05 10.37
N ARG A 312 -5.60 -18.33 10.27
CA ARG A 312 -6.91 -18.82 10.66
C ARG A 312 -6.81 -20.19 11.32
N ALA A 313 -7.46 -20.35 12.47
CA ALA A 313 -7.69 -21.66 13.05
C ALA A 313 -8.91 -22.33 12.39
N VAL A 314 -8.74 -23.59 11.97
CA VAL A 314 -9.81 -24.43 11.41
C VAL A 314 -9.93 -25.70 12.22
N THR A 315 -11.16 -26.01 12.65
CA THR A 315 -11.47 -27.32 13.24
C THR A 315 -11.94 -28.26 12.15
N LEU A 316 -11.27 -29.40 12.02
CA LEU A 316 -11.66 -30.42 11.03
C LEU A 316 -12.96 -31.14 11.46
N PRO A 317 -13.86 -31.46 10.51
CA PRO A 317 -15.06 -32.25 10.80
C PRO A 317 -14.71 -33.62 11.41
N ALA A 318 -15.54 -34.09 12.36
CA ALA A 318 -15.32 -35.36 13.07
C ALA A 318 -15.19 -36.58 12.15
N GLU A 319 -15.81 -36.55 10.96
CA GLU A 319 -15.76 -37.61 9.94
C GLU A 319 -14.36 -37.81 9.33
N VAL A 320 -13.48 -36.81 9.44
CA VAL A 320 -12.12 -36.83 8.88
C VAL A 320 -11.05 -37.12 9.95
N VAL A 321 -11.44 -37.06 11.23
CA VAL A 321 -10.58 -37.31 12.39
C VAL A 321 -10.64 -38.80 12.76
N PRO A 322 -9.53 -39.55 12.89
CA PRO A 322 -9.55 -40.93 13.33
C PRO A 322 -10.15 -41.05 14.75
N GLU A 323 -10.94 -42.10 15.01
CA GLU A 323 -11.67 -42.35 16.27
C GLU A 323 -10.80 -42.42 17.56
N THR A 324 -9.48 -42.26 17.46
CA THR A 324 -8.51 -42.46 18.55
C THR A 324 -7.61 -41.26 18.87
N GLY A 325 -7.80 -40.08 18.26
CA GLY A 325 -6.95 -38.91 18.48
C GLY A 325 -7.70 -37.65 18.91
N ALA A 326 -7.13 -36.88 19.84
CA ALA A 326 -7.65 -35.58 20.23
C ALA A 326 -7.73 -34.64 19.02
N SER A 327 -8.94 -34.14 18.72
CA SER A 327 -9.17 -33.17 17.64
C SER A 327 -8.65 -31.80 18.08
N GLY A 328 -7.42 -31.48 17.71
CA GLY A 328 -6.85 -30.13 17.84
C GLY A 328 -7.14 -29.31 16.58
N PRO A 329 -7.28 -27.98 16.70
CA PRO A 329 -7.41 -27.12 15.53
C PRO A 329 -6.14 -27.15 14.67
N VAL A 330 -6.30 -26.85 13.38
CA VAL A 330 -5.19 -26.66 12.43
C VAL A 330 -5.13 -25.19 12.09
N LEU A 331 -3.95 -24.60 12.19
CA LEU A 331 -3.69 -23.24 11.72
C LEU A 331 -3.42 -23.28 10.22
N LEU A 332 -4.25 -22.57 9.47
CA LEU A 332 -4.03 -22.22 8.08
C LEU A 332 -3.38 -20.85 8.02
N LEU A 333 -2.32 -20.74 7.24
CA LEU A 333 -1.63 -19.51 7.00
C LEU A 333 -1.52 -19.23 5.51
N GLU A 334 -2.00 -18.07 5.08
CA GLU A 334 -1.90 -17.60 3.70
C GLU A 334 -0.91 -16.44 3.64
N TRP A 335 0.24 -16.68 3.03
CA TRP A 335 1.32 -15.70 2.94
C TRP A 335 1.50 -15.27 1.50
N ARG A 336 1.52 -13.96 1.26
CA ARG A 336 2.03 -13.42 -0.01
C ARG A 336 3.48 -13.02 0.17
N VAL A 337 4.35 -13.67 -0.60
CA VAL A 337 5.78 -13.47 -0.54
C VAL A 337 6.36 -13.17 -1.92
N ALA A 338 7.48 -12.45 -1.94
CA ALA A 338 8.29 -12.28 -3.13
C ALA A 338 9.76 -12.56 -2.80
N ALA A 339 10.45 -13.29 -3.68
CA ALA A 339 11.89 -13.52 -3.53
C ALA A 339 12.63 -12.19 -3.64
N GLU A 340 13.55 -11.90 -2.72
CA GLU A 340 14.39 -10.69 -2.82
C GLU A 340 15.33 -10.78 -4.03
N TYR A 341 15.80 -11.99 -4.35
CA TYR A 341 16.67 -12.29 -5.49
C TYR A 341 16.43 -13.71 -6.03
N GLY A 342 16.49 -13.88 -7.35
CA GLY A 342 16.54 -15.20 -7.99
C GLY A 342 15.20 -15.96 -8.00
N SER A 343 15.29 -17.28 -8.13
CA SER A 343 14.12 -18.16 -8.14
C SER A 343 13.64 -18.51 -6.74
N LEU A 344 12.37 -18.88 -6.64
CA LEU A 344 11.76 -19.31 -5.39
C LEU A 344 12.44 -20.57 -4.84
N PRO A 345 12.56 -20.68 -3.50
CA PRO A 345 13.06 -21.90 -2.88
C PRO A 345 12.09 -23.06 -3.14
N GLN A 346 12.64 -24.28 -3.20
CA GLN A 346 11.84 -25.50 -3.32
C GLN A 346 10.95 -25.67 -2.08
N ALA A 347 9.67 -25.99 -2.31
CA ALA A 347 8.68 -26.26 -1.26
C ALA A 347 9.19 -27.23 -0.18
N ALA A 348 9.85 -28.32 -0.60
CA ALA A 348 10.39 -29.33 0.31
C ALA A 348 11.46 -28.75 1.27
N ARG A 349 12.26 -27.80 0.81
CA ARG A 349 13.30 -27.15 1.63
C ARG A 349 12.69 -26.19 2.64
N LEU A 350 11.72 -25.37 2.22
CA LEU A 350 10.94 -24.52 3.13
C LEU A 350 10.27 -25.37 4.23
N ARG A 351 9.65 -26.49 3.83
CA ARG A 351 9.01 -27.42 4.76
C ARG A 351 9.99 -27.99 5.78
N ALA A 352 11.16 -28.47 5.32
CA ALA A 352 12.17 -29.04 6.21
C ALA A 352 12.70 -28.02 7.24
N ASP A 353 12.96 -26.78 6.83
CA ASP A 353 13.39 -25.74 7.75
C ASP A 353 12.26 -25.32 8.71
N LEU A 354 11.00 -25.32 8.26
CA LEU A 354 9.84 -25.06 9.12
C LEU A 354 9.64 -26.15 10.17
N VAL A 355 9.76 -27.44 9.82
CA VAL A 355 9.75 -28.55 10.78
C VAL A 355 10.80 -28.32 11.86
N ARG A 356 12.05 -28.06 11.45
CA ARG A 356 13.16 -27.82 12.39
C ARG A 356 12.95 -26.58 13.26
N ALA A 357 12.33 -25.54 12.71
CA ALA A 357 12.01 -24.32 13.46
C ALA A 357 10.95 -24.57 14.53
N LEU A 358 9.89 -25.33 14.21
CA LEU A 358 8.82 -25.67 15.14
C LEU A 358 9.29 -26.63 16.24
N GLU A 359 10.18 -27.58 15.92
CA GLU A 359 10.84 -28.46 16.89
C GLU A 359 11.90 -27.76 17.74
N GLY A 360 12.27 -26.52 17.41
CA GLY A 360 13.34 -25.78 18.09
C GLY A 360 14.77 -26.23 17.74
N SER A 361 14.95 -27.12 16.77
CA SER A 361 16.27 -27.62 16.31
C SER A 361 16.97 -26.68 15.31
N LEU A 362 16.30 -25.60 14.88
CA LEU A 362 16.86 -24.53 14.07
C LEU A 362 16.94 -23.21 14.85
N ASP A 363 18.16 -22.79 15.19
CA ASP A 363 18.43 -21.47 15.77
C ASP A 363 18.33 -20.36 14.70
N ILE A 364 17.09 -19.95 14.42
CA ILE A 364 16.80 -18.87 13.48
C ILE A 364 17.54 -17.55 13.85
N PRO A 365 17.53 -17.09 15.13
CA PRO A 365 18.28 -15.90 15.53
C PRO A 365 19.75 -15.95 15.14
N ALA A 366 20.45 -17.03 15.49
CA ALA A 366 21.87 -17.17 15.18
C ALA A 366 22.11 -17.15 13.67
N ARG A 367 21.30 -17.89 12.90
CA ARG A 367 21.43 -17.94 11.43
C ARG A 367 21.15 -16.59 10.75
N LEU A 368 20.19 -15.83 11.26
CA LEU A 368 19.94 -14.47 10.76
C LEU A 368 21.09 -13.52 11.11
N ALA A 369 21.64 -13.63 12.32
CA ALA A 369 22.76 -12.81 12.78
C ALA A 369 24.06 -13.11 12.00
N GLU A 370 24.40 -14.39 11.81
CA GLU A 370 25.52 -14.83 10.97
C GLU A 370 25.42 -14.25 9.56
N ARG A 371 24.21 -14.24 8.99
CA ARG A 371 23.96 -13.71 7.66
C ARG A 371 24.08 -12.19 7.59
N ASP A 372 23.53 -11.47 8.57
CA ASP A 372 23.62 -10.01 8.64
C ASP A 372 25.09 -9.56 8.82
N ALA A 373 25.87 -10.33 9.59
CA ALA A 373 27.31 -10.12 9.73
C ALA A 373 28.09 -10.37 8.43
N ALA A 374 27.66 -11.32 7.59
CA ALA A 374 28.29 -11.60 6.30
C ALA A 374 28.02 -10.50 5.24
N TYR A 375 26.89 -9.79 5.36
CA TYR A 375 26.50 -8.71 4.45
C TYR A 375 26.12 -7.44 5.23
N PRO A 376 27.10 -6.76 5.86
CA PRO A 376 26.82 -5.60 6.68
C PRO A 376 26.27 -4.47 5.80
N ARG A 377 25.04 -4.04 6.10
CA ARG A 377 24.42 -2.89 5.44
C ARG A 377 25.27 -1.65 5.70
N ARG A 378 25.45 -0.79 4.69
CA ARG A 378 26.12 0.50 4.86
C ARG A 378 25.40 1.27 5.97
N ARG A 379 26.06 1.48 7.10
CA ARG A 379 25.51 2.23 8.24
C ARG A 379 25.23 3.66 7.79
N GLY A 380 23.95 3.97 7.60
CA GLY A 380 23.46 5.32 7.44
C GLY A 380 23.29 6.01 8.80
N VAL A 381 22.45 7.04 8.82
CA VAL A 381 22.01 7.73 10.04
C VAL A 381 21.40 6.70 11.02
N PRO A 382 21.66 6.80 12.33
CA PRO A 382 21.01 5.97 13.32
C PRO A 382 19.49 6.01 13.14
N ALA A 383 18.87 4.85 12.99
CA ALA A 383 17.43 4.79 12.83
C ALA A 383 16.74 5.29 14.11
N PRO A 384 15.61 6.02 13.99
CA PRO A 384 14.81 6.39 15.15
C PRO A 384 14.31 5.12 15.87
N PRO A 385 14.01 5.21 17.18
CA PRO A 385 13.48 4.08 17.93
C PRO A 385 12.14 3.61 17.34
N PRO A 386 11.81 2.31 17.46
CA PRO A 386 10.54 1.78 17.01
C PRO A 386 9.38 2.46 17.77
N ARG A 387 8.25 2.57 17.08
CA ARG A 387 6.99 3.09 17.62
C ARG A 387 5.88 2.08 17.36
N VAL A 388 5.13 1.75 18.40
CA VAL A 388 3.98 0.85 18.30
C VAL A 388 2.74 1.56 18.82
N THR A 389 1.69 1.60 18.02
CA THR A 389 0.45 2.32 18.33
C THR A 389 -0.77 1.45 18.06
N VAL A 390 -1.82 1.65 18.85
CA VAL A 390 -3.14 1.08 18.55
C VAL A 390 -3.83 1.98 17.53
N ALA A 391 -4.22 1.44 16.37
CA ALA A 391 -4.89 2.24 15.35
C ALA A 391 -6.32 2.60 15.78
N PRO A 392 -6.80 3.82 15.47
CA PRO A 392 -8.18 4.23 15.73
C PRO A 392 -9.12 3.63 14.67
N THR A 393 -9.22 2.30 14.60
CA THR A 393 -10.11 1.60 13.68
C THR A 393 -11.38 1.14 14.39
N THR A 394 -12.51 1.14 13.68
CA THR A 394 -13.80 0.64 14.16
C THR A 394 -14.02 -0.83 13.78
N SER A 395 -12.95 -1.57 13.48
CA SER A 395 -13.05 -2.99 13.19
C SER A 395 -13.73 -3.70 14.35
N ARG A 396 -14.85 -4.36 14.07
CA ARG A 396 -15.55 -5.22 15.05
C ARG A 396 -14.87 -6.58 15.17
N ARG A 397 -13.98 -6.92 14.24
CA ARG A 397 -13.35 -8.23 14.16
C ARG A 397 -12.05 -8.27 14.96
N ALA A 398 -11.23 -7.22 14.97
CA ALA A 398 -9.94 -7.24 15.66
C ALA A 398 -9.46 -5.85 16.09
N THR A 399 -8.55 -5.82 17.06
CA THR A 399 -7.76 -4.64 17.39
C THR A 399 -6.57 -4.53 16.44
N VAL A 400 -6.29 -3.35 15.90
CA VAL A 400 -5.15 -3.16 14.99
C VAL A 400 -3.98 -2.52 15.72
N ILE A 401 -2.83 -3.21 15.70
CA ILE A 401 -1.55 -2.74 16.23
C ILE A 401 -0.66 -2.35 15.05
N GLU A 402 -0.30 -1.07 14.96
CA GLU A 402 0.62 -0.54 13.96
C GLU A 402 2.04 -0.47 14.53
N VAL A 403 3.00 -1.08 13.83
CA VAL A 403 4.42 -1.12 14.20
C VAL A 403 5.21 -0.34 13.15
N ARG A 404 5.94 0.70 13.58
CA ARG A 404 6.88 1.45 12.76
C ARG A 404 8.28 1.24 13.29
N ALA A 405 9.13 0.61 12.50
CA ALA A 405 10.50 0.27 12.91
C ALA A 405 11.46 0.29 11.73
N GLN A 406 12.76 0.31 12.02
CA GLN A 406 13.78 0.09 10.99
C GLN A 406 13.67 -1.33 10.45
N ASP A 407 13.60 -1.47 9.13
CA ASP A 407 13.53 -2.78 8.48
C ASP A 407 14.85 -3.55 8.67
N ALA A 408 14.74 -4.78 9.15
CA ALA A 408 15.86 -5.64 9.50
C ALA A 408 15.48 -7.13 9.34
N PRO A 409 16.44 -8.00 8.96
CA PRO A 409 16.19 -9.44 8.87
C PRO A 409 15.54 -9.98 10.14
N GLY A 410 14.38 -10.63 10.00
CA GLY A 410 13.66 -11.21 11.12
C GLY A 410 12.89 -10.21 12.00
N LEU A 411 12.65 -8.97 11.55
CA LEU A 411 11.75 -8.02 12.23
C LEU A 411 10.38 -8.65 12.50
N LEU A 412 9.72 -9.19 11.47
CA LEU A 412 8.41 -9.84 11.59
C LEU A 412 8.41 -10.99 12.61
N ARG A 413 9.50 -11.76 12.69
CA ARG A 413 9.66 -12.81 13.71
C ARG A 413 9.73 -12.21 15.12
N ARG A 414 10.47 -11.12 15.32
CA ARG A 414 10.57 -10.44 16.62
C ARG A 414 9.22 -9.89 17.05
N ILE A 415 8.49 -9.26 16.13
CA ILE A 415 7.12 -8.78 16.38
C ILE A 415 6.21 -9.96 16.74
N GLY A 416 6.24 -11.03 15.94
CA GLY A 416 5.46 -12.24 16.18
C GLY A 416 5.70 -12.85 17.57
N ARG A 417 6.97 -12.94 18.01
CA ARG A 417 7.30 -13.41 19.36
C ARG A 417 6.78 -12.48 20.46
N ALA A 418 6.85 -11.17 20.25
CA ALA A 418 6.38 -10.20 21.23
C ALA A 418 4.86 -10.24 21.38
N LEU A 419 4.13 -10.37 20.26
CA LEU A 419 2.67 -10.56 20.26
C LEU A 419 2.27 -11.86 20.94
N GLU A 420 2.96 -12.96 20.61
CA GLU A 420 2.71 -14.26 21.26
C GLU A 420 3.00 -14.23 22.76
N SER A 421 4.08 -13.57 23.19
CA SER A 421 4.41 -13.39 24.61
C SER A 421 3.39 -12.54 25.35
N ALA A 422 2.58 -11.76 24.63
CA ALA A 422 1.49 -10.95 25.17
C ALA A 422 0.14 -11.70 25.16
N ASP A 423 0.13 -12.99 24.78
CA ASP A 423 -1.06 -13.85 24.76
C ASP A 423 -2.19 -13.24 23.91
N VAL A 424 -1.84 -12.85 22.68
CA VAL A 424 -2.79 -12.38 21.67
C VAL A 424 -2.68 -13.21 20.40
N MET A 425 -3.81 -13.43 19.74
CA MET A 425 -3.88 -14.15 18.48
C MET A 425 -3.81 -13.16 17.33
N VAL A 426 -2.93 -13.42 16.35
CA VAL A 426 -2.88 -12.63 15.12
C VAL A 426 -3.84 -13.26 14.12
N ARG A 427 -4.79 -12.48 13.59
CA ARG A 427 -5.67 -12.92 12.48
C ARG A 427 -5.08 -12.57 11.12
N SER A 428 -4.56 -11.36 10.98
CA SER A 428 -3.94 -10.92 9.73
C SER A 428 -2.82 -9.92 10.02
N ALA A 429 -1.83 -9.88 9.15
CA ALA A 429 -0.70 -8.97 9.19
C ALA A 429 -0.42 -8.45 7.78
N HIS A 430 -0.30 -7.12 7.68
CA HIS A 430 0.05 -6.42 6.46
C HIS A 430 1.42 -5.80 6.65
N VAL A 431 2.38 -6.22 5.83
CA VAL A 431 3.80 -5.89 5.97
C VAL A 431 4.20 -4.98 4.82
N SER A 432 4.63 -3.76 5.15
CA SER A 432 4.95 -2.75 4.15
C SER A 432 6.30 -2.11 4.47
N THR A 433 7.26 -2.24 3.55
CA THR A 433 8.55 -1.57 3.66
C THR A 433 8.56 -0.29 2.84
N LEU A 434 8.83 0.83 3.50
CA LEU A 434 9.04 2.15 2.89
C LEU A 434 10.50 2.58 3.08
N GLY A 435 11.30 2.41 2.01
CA GLY A 435 12.74 2.68 2.05
C GLY A 435 13.43 1.79 3.07
N ALA A 436 13.93 2.38 4.15
CA ALA A 436 14.61 1.66 5.23
C ALA A 436 13.70 1.31 6.42
N ASN A 437 12.43 1.75 6.41
CA ASN A 437 11.50 1.54 7.51
C ASN A 437 10.42 0.51 7.14
N ALA A 438 10.06 -0.34 8.07
CA ALA A 438 8.85 -1.16 8.02
C ALA A 438 7.70 -0.43 8.71
N VAL A 439 6.52 -0.53 8.11
CA VAL A 439 5.23 -0.05 8.62
C VAL A 439 4.27 -1.22 8.51
N ASP A 440 4.18 -1.97 9.60
CA ASP A 440 3.43 -3.22 9.65
C ASP A 440 2.15 -3.03 10.47
N ALA A 441 1.05 -3.63 10.04
CA ALA A 441 -0.23 -3.60 10.74
C ALA A 441 -0.66 -5.02 11.09
N PHE A 442 -0.93 -5.28 12.37
CA PHE A 442 -1.36 -6.58 12.88
C PHE A 442 -2.78 -6.48 13.43
N TYR A 443 -3.69 -7.30 12.90
CA TYR A 443 -5.05 -7.46 13.39
C TYR A 443 -5.02 -8.57 14.43
N VAL A 444 -5.22 -8.19 15.70
CA VAL A 444 -5.09 -9.08 16.85
C VAL A 444 -6.39 -9.20 17.64
N THR A 445 -6.58 -10.37 18.26
CA THR A 445 -7.72 -10.68 19.12
C THR A 445 -7.24 -11.29 20.45
N GLY A 446 -8.14 -11.35 21.43
CA GLY A 446 -7.97 -12.21 22.59
C GLY A 446 -8.07 -13.70 22.20
N GLY A 447 -7.85 -14.57 23.18
CA GLY A 447 -8.06 -16.02 23.01
C GLY A 447 -9.53 -16.43 22.80
N ASP A 448 -10.45 -15.53 23.11
CA ASP A 448 -11.89 -15.62 22.83
C ASP A 448 -12.24 -15.23 21.38
N GLY A 449 -11.29 -14.72 20.60
CA GLY A 449 -11.49 -14.27 19.23
C GLY A 449 -12.06 -12.84 19.12
N GLU A 450 -12.26 -12.16 20.24
CA GLU A 450 -12.81 -10.79 20.29
C GLU A 450 -11.71 -9.72 20.25
N PRO A 451 -12.04 -8.49 19.79
CA PRO A 451 -11.13 -7.35 19.90
C PRO A 451 -10.69 -7.11 21.36
N LEU A 452 -9.44 -6.69 21.53
CA LEU A 452 -8.87 -6.37 22.84
C LEU A 452 -9.51 -5.12 23.42
N ALA A 453 -9.79 -5.16 24.73
CA ALA A 453 -10.12 -3.95 25.49
C ALA A 453 -8.99 -2.92 25.39
N GLN A 454 -9.33 -1.62 25.38
CA GLN A 454 -8.39 -0.53 25.13
C GLN A 454 -7.13 -0.58 26.01
N GLU A 455 -7.29 -0.88 27.31
CA GLU A 455 -6.16 -0.99 28.24
C GLU A 455 -5.21 -2.15 27.88
N ARG A 456 -5.77 -3.31 27.50
CA ARG A 456 -4.99 -4.48 27.05
C ARG A 456 -4.28 -4.17 25.73
N ALA A 457 -4.97 -3.53 24.78
CA ALA A 457 -4.39 -3.14 23.50
C ALA A 457 -3.16 -2.22 23.67
N VAL A 458 -3.27 -1.21 24.54
CA VAL A 458 -2.15 -0.30 24.86
C VAL A 458 -1.02 -1.04 25.56
N GLY A 459 -1.33 -1.97 26.46
CA GLY A 459 -0.34 -2.83 27.13
C GLY A 459 0.44 -3.69 26.14
N VAL A 460 -0.24 -4.33 25.19
CA VAL A 460 0.36 -5.13 24.11
C VAL A 460 1.26 -4.25 23.24
N ALA A 461 0.77 -3.09 22.80
CA ALA A 461 1.56 -2.16 21.99
C ALA A 461 2.86 -1.76 22.70
N ARG A 462 2.79 -1.42 23.99
CA ARG A 462 3.98 -1.08 24.78
C ARG A 462 4.95 -2.25 24.91
N GLY A 463 4.44 -3.46 25.16
CA GLY A 463 5.27 -4.67 25.25
C GLY A 463 6.00 -4.98 23.95
N VAL A 464 5.34 -4.81 22.80
CA VAL A 464 5.99 -4.95 21.49
C VAL A 464 7.03 -3.85 21.27
N GLU A 465 6.74 -2.58 21.63
CA GLU A 465 7.72 -1.49 21.49
C GLU A 465 8.98 -1.73 22.34
N GLU A 466 8.82 -2.22 23.57
CA GLU A 466 9.93 -2.58 24.45
C GLU A 466 10.75 -3.75 23.89
N ALA A 467 10.09 -4.80 23.40
CA ALA A 467 10.74 -5.97 22.81
C ALA A 467 11.53 -5.66 21.53
N LEU A 468 11.14 -4.62 20.78
CA LEU A 468 11.86 -4.19 19.57
C LEU A 468 13.03 -3.25 19.85
N ARG A 469 13.10 -2.67 21.05
CA ARG A 469 14.23 -1.83 21.50
C ARG A 469 15.38 -2.65 22.09
N ALA A 470 15.06 -3.82 22.65
CA ALA A 470 16.02 -4.81 23.12
C ALA A 470 16.69 -5.53 21.93
#